data_AF-A0A6F8ZF63-F1
#
_entry.id   AF-A0A6F8ZF63-F1
#
_cell.length_a   1.000
_cell.length_b   1.000
_cell.length_c   1.000
_cell.angle_alpha   90.00
_cell.angle_beta   90.00
_cell.angle_gamma   90.00
#
_symmetry.space_group_name_H-M   'P 1'
#
loop_
_entity.id
_entity.type
_entity.pdbx_description
1 polymer ?
#
loop_
_entity_poly.entity_id
_entity_poly.type
_entity_poly.pdbx_seq_one_letter_code
_entity_poly.pdbx_strand_id
1 'polypeptide(L)'
;MAAEPWEERFARQMLVDGIGYDGQRRILATRVTVVGPEPWVSLAFRYLAAAGFQAEAVPAPAGPLRVRVGAAETVLAPASGVGGGMLTAARVVLAALEAALEPGSEEEHGAGPGAGGAGATE
;
A
#
# COMPACT_ATOMS: atom_id res chain seq x y z
N MET A 1 -6.38 -2.20 28.55
CA MET A 1 -5.45 -1.38 27.75
C MET A 1 -6.26 -0.23 27.19
N ALA A 2 -5.73 1.00 27.22
CA ALA A 2 -6.37 2.12 26.53
C ALA A 2 -6.21 1.93 25.01
N ALA A 3 -7.22 2.32 24.23
CA ALA A 3 -7.13 2.33 22.78
C ALA A 3 -6.04 3.33 22.34
N GLU A 4 -5.27 2.96 21.32
CA GLU A 4 -4.29 3.88 20.73
C GLU A 4 -5.01 5.06 20.05
N PRO A 5 -4.47 6.29 20.05
CA PRO A 5 -5.16 7.47 19.49
C PRO A 5 -5.58 7.35 18.02
N TRP A 6 -4.91 6.48 17.25
CA TRP A 6 -5.26 6.23 15.85
C TRP A 6 -6.45 5.27 15.70
N GLU A 7 -6.71 4.40 16.68
CA GLU A 7 -7.80 3.41 16.61
C GLU A 7 -9.16 4.10 16.53
N GLU A 8 -9.37 5.17 17.30
CA GLU A 8 -10.59 5.98 17.23
C GLU A 8 -10.72 6.68 15.86
N ARG A 9 -9.63 7.26 15.36
CA ARG A 9 -9.59 7.95 14.06
C ARG A 9 -9.94 7.02 12.89
N PHE A 10 -9.45 5.78 12.92
CA PHE A 10 -9.61 4.80 11.84
C PHE A 10 -10.64 3.71 12.14
N ALA A 11 -11.43 3.87 13.21
CA ALA A 11 -12.41 2.87 13.66
C ALA A 11 -13.32 2.36 12.54
N ARG A 12 -13.85 3.27 11.70
CA ARG A 12 -14.72 2.90 10.58
C ARG A 12 -13.99 2.23 9.43
N GLN A 13 -12.73 2.60 9.19
CA GLN A 13 -11.91 2.00 8.14
C GLN A 13 -11.50 0.56 8.51
N MET A 14 -11.26 0.29 9.79
CA MET A 14 -10.96 -1.07 10.27
C MET A 14 -12.13 -2.05 10.12
N LEU A 15 -13.37 -1.55 9.96
CA LEU A 15 -14.55 -2.38 9.67
C LEU A 15 -14.65 -2.80 8.19
N VAL A 16 -13.80 -2.26 7.31
CA VAL A 16 -13.77 -2.63 5.90
C VAL A 16 -13.08 -3.99 5.75
N ASP A 17 -13.75 -4.90 5.06
CA ASP A 17 -13.22 -6.23 4.74
C ASP A 17 -11.84 -6.11 4.07
N GLY A 18 -10.88 -6.88 4.58
CA GLY A 18 -9.49 -6.88 4.11
C GLY A 18 -8.57 -5.84 4.78
N ILE A 19 -9.10 -4.85 5.51
CA ILE A 19 -8.26 -3.92 6.29
C ILE A 19 -8.10 -4.44 7.72
N GLY A 20 -9.17 -4.48 8.51
CA GLY A 20 -9.09 -4.89 9.91
C GLY A 20 -8.08 -4.09 10.76
N TYR A 21 -7.80 -4.59 11.96
CA TYR A 21 -6.82 -3.98 12.86
C TYR A 21 -5.39 -4.07 12.32
N ASP A 22 -4.96 -5.28 11.93
CA ASP A 22 -3.59 -5.52 11.48
C ASP A 22 -3.29 -4.85 10.13
N GLY A 23 -4.26 -4.81 9.21
CA GLY A 23 -4.09 -4.07 7.96
C GLY A 23 -4.01 -2.57 8.19
N GLN A 24 -4.78 -2.00 9.13
CA GLN A 24 -4.61 -0.59 9.49
C GLN A 24 -3.22 -0.31 10.10
N ARG A 25 -2.70 -1.21 10.94
CA ARG A 25 -1.32 -1.09 11.44
C ARG A 25 -0.28 -1.13 10.33
N ARG A 26 -0.46 -2.01 9.33
CA ARG A 26 0.42 -2.06 8.13
C ARG A 26 0.33 -0.76 7.33
N ILE A 27 -0.88 -0.24 7.09
CA ILE A 27 -1.10 1.03 6.39
C ILE A 27 -0.35 2.17 7.08
N LEU A 28 -0.47 2.28 8.41
CA LEU A 28 0.20 3.32 9.21
C LEU A 28 1.73 3.22 9.17
N ALA A 29 2.27 2.01 9.01
CA ALA A 29 3.70 1.77 8.87
C ALA A 29 4.21 1.93 7.42
N THR A 30 3.30 2.01 6.44
CA THR A 30 3.65 2.01 5.02
C THR A 30 3.90 3.41 4.47
N ARG A 31 5.04 3.57 3.80
CA ARG A 31 5.40 4.79 3.06
C ARG A 31 5.00 4.70 1.60
N VAL A 32 4.40 5.77 1.09
CA VAL A 32 3.91 5.84 -0.28
C VAL A 32 4.39 7.12 -0.93
N THR A 33 5.05 7.03 -2.08
CA THR A 33 5.40 8.21 -2.89
C THR A 33 4.53 8.25 -4.12
N VAL A 34 3.85 9.38 -4.36
CA VAL A 34 3.07 9.61 -5.58
C VAL A 34 3.76 10.67 -6.43
N VAL A 35 4.10 10.31 -7.66
CA VAL A 35 4.73 11.21 -8.63
C VAL A 35 3.78 11.46 -9.79
N GLY A 36 3.56 12.71 -10.18
CA GLY A 36 2.77 13.01 -11.38
C GLY A 36 2.24 14.43 -11.45
N PRO A 37 1.42 14.75 -12.46
CA PRO A 37 0.92 16.10 -12.67
C PRO A 37 -0.16 16.52 -11.68
N GLU A 38 -0.18 17.83 -11.39
CA GLU A 38 -1.30 18.48 -10.73
C GLU A 38 -2.55 18.49 -11.66
N PRO A 39 -3.77 18.48 -11.10
CA PRO A 39 -4.12 18.46 -9.68
C PRO A 39 -4.09 17.05 -9.05
N TRP A 40 -3.72 16.02 -9.83
CA TRP A 40 -3.96 14.64 -9.46
C TRP A 40 -3.07 14.14 -8.33
N VAL A 41 -1.80 14.57 -8.32
CA VAL A 41 -0.86 14.21 -7.25
C VAL A 41 -1.32 14.75 -5.89
N SER A 42 -1.77 16.01 -5.84
CA SER A 42 -2.30 16.63 -4.62
C SER A 42 -3.58 15.93 -4.14
N LEU A 43 -4.47 15.55 -5.07
CA LEU A 43 -5.69 14.84 -4.71
C LEU A 43 -5.37 13.45 -4.15
N ALA A 44 -4.52 12.67 -4.84
CA ALA A 44 -4.10 11.36 -4.38
C ALA A 44 -3.43 11.41 -3.00
N PHE A 45 -2.53 12.37 -2.78
CA PHE A 45 -1.89 12.59 -1.48
C PHE A 45 -2.89 12.77 -0.34
N ARG A 46 -3.94 13.59 -0.54
CA ARG A 46 -4.98 13.83 0.47
C ARG A 46 -5.69 12.55 0.86
N TYR A 47 -6.05 11.71 -0.12
CA TYR A 47 -6.74 10.46 0.15
C TYR A 47 -5.83 9.41 0.80
N LEU A 48 -4.56 9.32 0.41
CA LEU A 48 -3.58 8.44 1.06
C LEU A 48 -3.35 8.85 2.53
N ALA A 49 -3.16 10.14 2.79
CA ALA A 49 -3.01 10.66 4.15
C ALA A 49 -4.29 10.48 4.98
N ALA A 50 -5.47 10.60 4.36
CA ALA A 50 -6.75 10.34 5.00
C ALA A 50 -6.92 8.86 5.37
N ALA A 51 -6.40 7.93 4.55
CA ALA A 51 -6.40 6.50 4.81
C ALA A 51 -5.35 6.07 5.86
N GLY A 52 -4.39 6.94 6.19
CA GLY A 52 -3.38 6.73 7.22
C GLY A 52 -1.98 6.37 6.69
N PHE A 53 -1.75 6.40 5.38
CA PHE A 53 -0.41 6.19 4.83
C PHE A 53 0.55 7.33 5.18
N GLN A 54 1.84 6.99 5.30
CA GLN A 54 2.92 7.98 5.29
C GLN A 54 3.20 8.39 3.84
N ALA A 55 2.41 9.32 3.32
CA ALA A 55 2.44 9.72 1.92
C ALA A 55 3.39 10.89 1.63
N GLU A 56 4.02 10.88 0.46
CA GLU A 56 4.79 11.99 -0.12
C GLU A 56 4.27 12.29 -1.53
N ALA A 57 4.09 13.57 -1.85
CA ALA A 57 3.67 14.05 -3.15
C ALA A 57 4.85 14.67 -3.89
N VAL A 58 5.14 14.20 -5.10
CA VAL A 58 6.19 14.71 -5.98
C VAL A 58 5.56 15.21 -7.29
N PRO A 59 5.26 16.52 -7.39
CA PRO A 59 4.72 17.07 -8.62
C PRO A 59 5.68 16.90 -9.80
N ALA A 60 5.14 16.49 -10.94
CA ALA A 60 5.83 16.39 -12.21
C ALA A 60 5.05 17.17 -13.28
N PRO A 61 5.70 17.80 -14.28
CA PRO A 61 5.00 18.70 -15.21
C PRO A 61 4.00 17.99 -16.12
N ALA A 62 4.20 16.70 -16.42
CA ALA A 62 3.35 15.91 -17.29
C ALA A 62 3.55 14.41 -17.06
N GLY A 63 2.70 13.59 -17.68
CA GLY A 63 2.80 12.13 -17.71
C GLY A 63 1.77 11.42 -16.82
N PRO A 64 1.86 10.08 -16.72
CA PRO A 64 1.00 9.31 -15.83
C PRO A 64 1.35 9.55 -14.36
N LEU A 65 0.43 9.19 -13.47
CA LEU A 65 0.75 9.05 -12.06
C LEU A 65 1.56 7.77 -11.84
N ARG A 66 2.56 7.86 -10.97
CA ARG A 66 3.33 6.72 -10.48
C ARG A 66 3.16 6.64 -8.98
N VAL A 67 2.74 5.49 -8.48
CA VAL A 67 2.55 5.21 -7.05
C VAL A 67 3.62 4.21 -6.64
N ARG A 68 4.45 4.56 -5.68
CA ARG A 68 5.54 3.73 -5.18
C ARG A 68 5.29 3.32 -3.75
N VAL A 69 5.37 2.03 -3.47
CA VAL A 69 5.26 1.44 -2.14
C VAL A 69 6.41 0.46 -1.96
N GLY A 70 7.43 0.86 -1.20
CA GLY A 70 8.68 0.09 -1.13
C GLY A 70 9.33 -0.05 -2.51
N ALA A 71 9.56 -1.30 -2.95
CA ALA A 71 10.09 -1.61 -4.27
C ALA A 71 9.03 -1.69 -5.39
N ALA A 72 7.74 -1.74 -5.03
CA ALA A 72 6.66 -1.84 -6.00
C ALA A 72 6.35 -0.45 -6.60
N GLU A 73 6.14 -0.40 -7.93
CA GLU A 73 5.70 0.79 -8.64
C GLU A 73 4.47 0.45 -9.51
N THR A 74 3.40 1.22 -9.34
CA THR A 74 2.18 1.14 -10.15
C THR A 74 2.02 2.42 -10.97
N VAL A 75 1.81 2.28 -12.27
CA VAL A 75 1.62 3.42 -13.19
C VAL A 75 0.15 3.54 -13.57
N LEU A 76 -0.43 4.72 -13.36
CA LEU A 76 -1.84 5.00 -13.56
C LEU A 76 -2.05 6.19 -14.52
N ALA A 77 -2.83 5.97 -15.56
CA ALA A 77 -3.36 7.07 -16.36
C ALA A 77 -4.47 7.80 -15.58
N PRO A 78 -4.40 9.14 -15.44
CA PRO A 78 -5.49 9.90 -14.85
C PRO A 78 -6.78 9.70 -15.63
N ALA A 79 -7.88 9.46 -14.91
CA ALA A 79 -9.19 9.38 -15.52
C ALA A 79 -9.69 10.77 -15.92
N SER A 80 -10.32 10.87 -17.08
CA SER A 80 -10.91 12.08 -17.62
C SER A 80 -12.42 12.15 -17.37
N GLY A 81 -13.02 13.33 -17.54
CA GLY A 81 -14.46 13.55 -17.38
C GLY A 81 -14.91 13.87 -15.95
N VAL A 82 -16.22 14.02 -15.78
CA VAL A 82 -16.84 14.31 -14.47
C VAL A 82 -16.53 13.18 -13.50
N GLY A 83 -15.98 13.52 -12.33
CA GLY A 83 -15.58 12.53 -11.32
C GLY A 83 -14.24 11.84 -11.58
N GLY A 84 -13.57 12.12 -12.71
CA GLY A 84 -12.28 11.51 -13.06
C GLY A 84 -11.20 11.69 -11.98
N GLY A 85 -11.21 12.81 -11.26
CA GLY A 85 -10.32 13.01 -10.12
C GLY A 85 -10.54 12.05 -8.97
N MET A 86 -11.79 11.85 -8.56
CA MET A 86 -12.10 10.90 -7.48
C MET A 86 -11.75 9.48 -7.90
N LEU A 87 -12.03 9.09 -9.15
CA LEU A 87 -11.64 7.78 -9.66
C LEU A 87 -10.12 7.60 -9.67
N THR A 88 -9.38 8.63 -10.10
CA THR A 88 -7.92 8.62 -10.11
C THR A 88 -7.37 8.45 -8.70
N ALA A 89 -7.87 9.23 -7.73
CA ALA A 89 -7.46 9.12 -6.33
C ALA A 89 -7.80 7.75 -5.73
N ALA A 90 -8.99 7.21 -6.01
CA ALA A 90 -9.41 5.89 -5.56
C ALA A 90 -8.48 4.79 -6.09
N ARG A 91 -8.09 4.85 -7.37
CA ARG A 91 -7.14 3.90 -7.97
C ARG A 91 -5.76 3.99 -7.35
N VAL A 92 -5.29 5.20 -6.99
CA VAL A 92 -4.02 5.38 -6.28
C VAL A 92 -4.08 4.75 -4.89
N VAL A 93 -5.14 5.01 -4.12
CA VAL A 93 -5.30 4.42 -2.79
C VAL A 93 -5.42 2.90 -2.86
N LEU A 94 -6.17 2.37 -3.83
CA LEU A 94 -6.30 0.93 -4.01
C LEU A 94 -4.95 0.28 -4.32
N ALA A 95 -4.18 0.84 -5.26
CA ALA A 95 -2.84 0.34 -5.57
C ALA A 95 -1.91 0.36 -4.34
N ALA A 96 -2.03 1.37 -3.49
CA ALA A 96 -1.26 1.44 -2.24
C ALA A 96 -1.73 0.42 -1.20
N LEU A 97 -3.04 0.19 -1.07
CA LEU A 97 -3.62 -0.81 -0.17
C LEU A 97 -3.22 -2.22 -0.58
N GLU A 98 -3.35 -2.55 -1.86
CA GLU A 98 -2.94 -3.86 -2.39
C GLU A 98 -1.47 -4.12 -2.05
N ALA A 99 -0.57 -3.18 -2.37
CA ALA A 99 0.85 -3.32 -2.07
C ALA A 99 1.18 -3.37 -0.56
N ALA A 100 0.41 -2.69 0.30
CA ALA A 100 0.63 -2.66 1.74
C ALA A 100 0.06 -3.87 2.48
N LEU A 101 -0.98 -4.48 1.92
CA LEU A 101 -1.74 -5.57 2.52
C LEU A 101 -1.39 -6.93 1.93
N GLU A 102 -0.68 -6.98 0.80
CA GLU A 102 -0.04 -8.22 0.34
C GLU A 102 0.71 -8.86 1.51
N PRO A 103 0.43 -10.15 1.83
CA PRO A 103 1.21 -10.85 2.81
C PRO A 103 2.64 -10.83 2.30
N GLY A 104 3.56 -10.23 3.06
CA GLY A 104 4.97 -10.31 2.78
C GLY A 104 5.28 -11.76 2.47
N SER A 105 5.91 -12.01 1.32
CA SER A 105 6.69 -13.21 1.13
C SER A 105 7.70 -13.20 2.28
N GLU A 106 7.33 -13.82 3.40
CA GLU A 106 8.27 -14.24 4.41
C GLU A 106 9.35 -14.96 3.62
N GLU A 107 10.55 -14.39 3.63
CA GLU A 107 11.73 -15.02 3.09
C GLU A 107 11.70 -16.48 3.52
N GLU A 108 11.75 -17.40 2.55
CA GLU A 108 12.07 -18.81 2.76
C GLU A 108 13.50 -18.89 3.34
N HIS A 109 13.68 -18.47 4.59
CA HIS A 109 14.89 -18.67 5.38
C HIS A 109 14.61 -19.85 6.31
N GLY A 110 14.52 -21.02 5.68
CA GLY A 110 14.26 -22.29 6.35
C GLY A 110 14.69 -23.52 5.55
N ALA A 111 15.54 -23.39 4.53
CA ALA A 111 16.28 -24.54 4.00
C ALA A 111 17.41 -24.88 4.98
N GLY A 112 17.05 -25.53 6.08
CA GLY A 112 18.02 -26.16 6.98
C GLY A 112 18.76 -27.26 6.22
N PRO A 113 20.12 -27.26 6.21
CA PRO A 113 20.86 -28.34 5.61
C PRO A 113 20.93 -29.51 6.60
N GLY A 114 20.58 -30.72 6.15
CA GLY A 114 21.08 -31.93 6.79
C GLY A 114 20.03 -32.96 7.18
N ALA A 115 19.87 -33.95 6.31
CA ALA A 115 19.81 -35.34 6.75
C ALA A 115 20.55 -36.18 5.71
N GLY A 116 21.87 -36.25 5.85
CA GLY A 116 22.65 -37.35 5.33
C GLY A 116 22.22 -38.61 6.09
N GLY A 117 21.47 -39.48 5.43
CA GLY A 117 21.07 -40.78 5.93
C GLY A 117 21.59 -41.84 4.97
N ALA A 118 22.65 -42.52 5.40
CA ALA A 118 23.28 -43.63 4.71
C ALA A 118 22.42 -44.90 4.69
N GLY A 119 22.68 -45.77 3.70
CA GLY A 119 22.33 -47.19 3.69
C GLY A 119 21.02 -47.52 2.96
N ALA A 120 20.89 -48.61 2.21
CA ALA A 120 21.81 -49.69 1.87
C ALA A 120 21.30 -50.34 0.58
N THR A 121 22.23 -50.77 -0.26
CA THR A 121 21.98 -51.67 -1.39
C THR A 121 21.77 -53.09 -0.87
N GLU A 122 20.68 -53.73 -1.27
CA GLU A 122 20.58 -55.18 -1.48
C GLU A 122 19.83 -55.44 -2.78
#